data_AF-A0A432QXE2-F1
#
_entry.id   AF-A0A432QXE2-F1
#
_cell.length_a   1.000
_cell.length_b   1.000
_cell.length_c   1.000
_cell.angle_alpha   90.00
_cell.angle_beta   90.00
_cell.angle_gamma   90.00
#
_symmetry.space_group_name_H-M   'P 1'
#
loop_
_entity.id
_entity.type
_entity.pdbx_description
1 polymer ?
#
loop_
_entity_poly.entity_id
_entity_poly.type
_entity_poly.pdbx_seq_one_letter_code
_entity_poly.pdbx_strand_id
1 'polypeptide(L)' 'MNCRLEKELEFYRDTLKILAAFVIAVGGGTAGLVFKLDDPKAIVLFFLGLWLETGLIFSMARVYLEARNLLERIKDE' A
#
# COMPACT_ATOMS: atom_id res chain seq x y z
N MET A 1 16.79 -2.94 -25.00
CA MET A 1 15.61 -2.39 -24.29
C MET A 1 15.16 -3.24 -23.08
N ASN A 2 15.39 -4.56 -23.04
CA ASN A 2 14.98 -5.42 -21.91
C ASN A 2 15.47 -5.02 -20.51
N CYS A 3 16.72 -4.59 -20.35
CA CYS A 3 17.32 -4.39 -19.02
C CYS A 3 16.71 -3.22 -18.21
N ARG A 4 16.06 -2.26 -18.88
CA ARG A 4 15.41 -1.11 -18.22
C ARG A 4 14.05 -1.49 -17.64
N LEU A 5 13.31 -2.34 -18.35
CA LEU A 5 11.96 -2.78 -17.97
C LEU A 5 12.00 -3.77 -16.82
N GLU A 6 12.97 -4.68 -16.80
CA GLU A 6 13.19 -5.59 -15.67
C GLU A 6 13.44 -4.82 -14.37
N LYS A 7 14.26 -3.76 -14.44
CA LYS A 7 14.53 -2.88 -13.30
C LYS A 7 13.32 -2.06 -12.86
N GLU A 8 12.50 -1.58 -13.79
CA GLU A 8 11.23 -0.92 -13.44
C GLU A 8 10.29 -1.89 -12.72
N LEU A 9 10.15 -3.11 -13.22
CA LEU A 9 9.30 -4.13 -12.60
C LEU A 9 9.79 -4.53 -11.21
N GLU A 10 11.11 -4.65 -11.04
CA GLU A 10 11.73 -4.90 -9.74
C GLU A 10 11.48 -3.74 -8.77
N PHE A 11 11.56 -2.49 -9.25
CA PHE A 11 11.21 -1.31 -8.46
C PHE A 11 9.74 -1.31 -8.02
N TYR A 12 8.81 -1.63 -8.92
CA TYR A 12 7.38 -1.76 -8.58
C TYR A 12 7.15 -2.89 -7.58
N ARG A 13 7.83 -4.02 -7.74
CA ARG A 13 7.73 -5.17 -6.83
C ARG A 13 8.24 -4.82 -5.43
N ASP A 14 9.38 -4.14 -5.33
CA ASP A 14 9.94 -3.70 -4.06
C ASP A 14 9.08 -2.61 -3.42
N THR A 15 8.56 -1.68 -4.20
CA THR A 15 7.59 -0.68 -3.73
C THR A 15 6.34 -1.36 -3.17
N LEU A 16 5.77 -2.33 -3.87
CA LEU A 16 4.62 -3.11 -3.41
C LEU A 16 4.92 -3.90 -2.13
N LYS A 17 6.11 -4.49 -1.99
CA LYS A 17 6.54 -5.17 -0.75
C LYS A 17 6.60 -4.20 0.43
N ILE A 18 7.21 -3.02 0.23
CA ILE A 18 7.31 -1.99 1.27
C ILE A 18 5.91 -1.50 1.65
N LEU A 19 5.04 -1.21 0.67
CA LEU A 19 3.66 -0.84 0.93
C LEU A 19 2.91 -1.95 1.69
N ALA A 20 3.08 -3.21 1.31
CA ALA A 20 2.45 -4.33 2.01
C ALA A 20 2.89 -4.41 3.48
N ALA A 21 4.19 -4.24 3.76
CA ALA A 21 4.69 -4.18 5.13
C ALA A 21 4.08 -3.01 5.92
N PHE A 22 3.94 -1.84 5.29
CA PHE A 22 3.27 -0.69 5.88
C PHE A 22 1.80 -0.96 6.18
N VAL A 23 1.05 -1.55 5.25
CA VAL A 23 -0.36 -1.93 5.47
C VAL A 23 -0.50 -2.91 6.62
N ILE A 24 0.38 -3.92 6.72
CA ILE A 24 0.34 -4.86 7.85
C ILE A 24 0.64 -4.16 9.18
N ALA A 25 1.65 -3.27 9.22
CA ALA A 25 2.02 -2.55 10.42
C ALA A 25 0.93 -1.58 10.89
N VAL A 26 0.39 -0.78 9.96
CA VAL A 26 -0.68 0.19 10.23
C VAL A 26 -1.98 -0.55 10.55
N GLY A 27 -2.36 -1.56 9.77
CA GLY A 27 -3.55 -2.37 9.98
C GLY A 27 -3.49 -3.12 11.31
N GLY A 28 -2.35 -3.71 11.66
CA GLY A 28 -2.15 -4.36 12.96
C GLY A 28 -2.27 -3.39 14.14
N GLY A 29 -1.65 -2.20 14.03
CA GLY A 29 -1.78 -1.15 15.04
C GLY A 29 -3.21 -0.63 15.19
N THR A 30 -3.91 -0.43 14.06
CA THR A 30 -5.28 0.08 14.02
C THR A 30 -6.27 -0.97 14.54
N ALA A 31 -6.09 -2.25 14.19
CA ALA A 31 -6.86 -3.36 14.75
C ALA A 31 -6.65 -3.50 16.26
N GLY A 32 -5.43 -3.26 16.75
CA GLY A 32 -5.14 -3.21 18.19
C GLY A 32 -5.89 -2.11 18.94
N LEU A 33 -6.21 -0.99 18.28
CA LEU A 33 -6.99 0.10 18.87
C LEU A 33 -8.48 -0.25 19.04
N VAL A 34 -9.01 -1.20 18.28
CA VAL A 34 -10.39 -1.70 18.44
C VAL A 34 -10.60 -2.24 19.86
N PHE A 35 -9.59 -2.89 20.44
CA PHE A 35 -9.66 -3.40 21.81
C PHE A 35 -9.55 -2.32 22.89
N LYS A 36 -9.23 -1.07 22.52
CA LYS A 36 -9.05 0.06 23.43
C LYS A 36 -10.07 1.19 23.20
N LEU A 37 -11.20 0.90 22.55
CA LEU A 37 -12.25 1.88 22.23
C LEU A 37 -12.87 2.57 23.47
N ASP A 38 -12.64 2.07 24.67
CA ASP A 38 -13.06 2.70 25.92
C ASP A 38 -12.27 3.99 26.23
N ASP A 39 -11.03 4.11 25.71
CA ASP A 39 -10.22 5.32 25.86
C ASP A 39 -10.52 6.31 24.71
N PRO A 40 -10.95 7.56 25.01
CA PRO A 40 -11.32 8.51 23.98
C PRO A 40 -10.16 8.89 23.04
N LYS A 41 -8.91 8.75 23.48
CA LYS A 41 -7.74 8.97 22.61
C LYS A 41 -7.57 7.84 21.61
N ALA A 42 -7.88 6.61 22.02
CA ALA A 42 -7.82 5.44 21.14
C ALA A 42 -8.86 5.53 20.01
N ILE A 43 -10.04 6.10 20.29
CA ILE A 43 -11.06 6.38 19.26
C ILE A 43 -10.50 7.32 18.19
N VAL A 44 -9.89 8.44 18.60
CA VAL A 44 -9.30 9.42 17.66
C VAL A 44 -8.18 8.78 16.84
N LEU A 45 -7.30 8.00 17.49
CA LEU A 45 -6.24 7.26 16.82
C LEU A 45 -6.78 6.20 15.86
N PHE A 46 -7.90 5.56 16.18
CA PHE A 46 -8.53 4.56 15.32
C PHE A 46 -9.06 5.20 14.03
N PHE A 47 -9.75 6.34 14.11
CA PHE A 47 -10.20 7.07 12.93
C PHE A 47 -9.02 7.60 12.10
N LEU A 48 -7.96 8.09 12.74
CA LEU A 48 -6.72 8.47 12.05
C LEU A 48 -6.07 7.26 11.35
N GLY A 49 -6.03 6.11 12.01
CA GLY A 49 -5.53 4.86 11.44
C GLY A 49 -6.33 4.41 10.23
N LEU A 50 -7.66 4.44 10.30
CA LEU A 50 -8.54 4.15 9.18
C LEU A 50 -8.33 5.12 8.01
N TRP A 51 -8.18 6.41 8.28
CA TRP A 51 -7.86 7.39 7.24
C TRP A 51 -6.53 7.05 6.56
N LEU A 52 -5.52 6.70 7.34
CA LEU A 52 -4.20 6.35 6.83
C LEU A 52 -4.21 5.05 6.01
N GLU A 53 -4.94 4.03 6.47
CA GLU A 53 -5.22 2.78 5.75
C GLU A 53 -5.86 3.05 4.39
N THR A 54 -6.90 3.89 4.32
CA THR A 54 -7.54 4.21 3.04
C THR A 54 -6.59 4.90 2.06
N GLY A 55 -5.73 5.79 2.53
CA GLY A 55 -4.68 6.41 1.73
C GLY A 55 -3.65 5.41 1.22
N LEU A 56 -3.24 4.47 2.07
CA LEU A 56 -2.31 3.40 1.69
C LEU A 56 -2.90 2.46 0.64
N ILE A 57 -4.15 2.03 0.80
CA ILE A 57 -4.85 1.18 -0.18
C ILE A 57 -4.96 1.91 -1.52
N PHE A 58 -5.31 3.21 -1.50
CA PHE A 58 -5.41 4.00 -2.72
C PHE A 58 -4.05 4.15 -3.42
N SER A 59 -2.98 4.39 -2.66
CA SER A 59 -1.60 4.42 -3.18
C SER A 59 -1.21 3.09 -3.81
N MET A 60 -1.50 1.98 -3.14
CA MET A 60 -1.23 0.63 -3.63
C MET A 60 -1.98 0.34 -4.93
N ALA A 61 -3.25 0.74 -5.02
CA ALA A 61 -4.03 0.61 -6.25
C ALA A 61 -3.43 1.42 -7.41
N ARG A 62 -2.95 2.65 -7.15
CA ARG A 62 -2.28 3.47 -8.17
C ARG A 62 -0.99 2.81 -8.68
N VAL A 63 -0.13 2.39 -7.77
CA VAL A 63 1.14 1.70 -8.08
C VAL A 63 0.86 0.43 -8.88
N TYR A 64 -0.19 -0.33 -8.50
CA TYR A 64 -0.60 -1.53 -9.22
C TYR A 64 -1.09 -1.24 -10.65
N LEU A 65 -1.94 -0.22 -10.83
CA LEU A 65 -2.42 0.19 -12.16
C LEU A 65 -1.28 0.67 -13.06
N GLU A 66 -0.33 1.42 -12.52
CA GLU A 66 0.80 1.95 -13.27
C GLU A 66 1.77 0.83 -13.70
N ALA A 67 2.05 -0.12 -12.79
CA ALA A 67 2.79 -1.34 -13.11
C ALA A 67 2.09 -2.18 -14.19
N ARG A 68 0.76 -2.29 -14.12
CA ARG A 68 -0.04 -3.08 -15.07
C ARG A 68 -0.09 -2.42 -16.46
N ASN A 69 -0.22 -1.10 -16.53
CA ASN A 69 -0.13 -0.34 -17.78
C ASN A 69 1.25 -0.44 -18.43
N LEU A 70 2.33 -0.42 -17.63
CA LEU A 70 3.68 -0.65 -18.13
C LEU A 70 3.84 -2.06 -18.70
N LEU A 71 3.31 -3.08 -18.02
CA LEU A 71 3.29 -4.46 -18.50
C LEU A 71 2.50 -4.63 -19.80
N GLU A 72 1.32 -4.01 -19.91
CA GLU A 72 0.52 -4.06 -21.14
C GLU A 72 1.24 -3.39 -22.33
N ARG A 73 1.91 -2.26 -22.11
CA ARG A 73 2.73 -1.62 -23.17
C ARG A 73 3.84 -2.52 -23.71
N ILE A 74 4.46 -3.34 -22.85
CA ILE A 74 5.55 -4.25 -23.26
C ILE A 74 4.99 -5.48 -24.00
N LYS A 75 3.74 -5.86 -23.73
CA LYS A 75 3.12 -7.05 -24.34
C LYS A 75 2.59 -6.76 -25.75
N ASP A 76 2.26 -5.50 -26.04
CA ASP A 76 1.78 -5.02 -27.35
C ASP A 76 2.93 -4.64 -28.33
N GLU A 77 4.19 -4.66 -27.86
CA GLU A 77 5.41 -4.36 -28.65
C GLU A 77 6.19 -5.65 -28.95
#